data_AF-A0A0K6GD43-F1
#
_entry.id   AF-A0A0K6GD43-F1
#
_cell.length_a   1.000
_cell.length_b   1.000
_cell.length_c   1.000
_cell.angle_alpha   90.00
_cell.angle_beta   90.00
_cell.angle_gamma   90.00
#
_symmetry.space_group_name_H-M   'P 1'
#
loop_
_entity.id
_entity.type
_entity.pdbx_description
1 polymer ?
#
loop_
_entity_poly.entity_id
_entity_poly.type
_entity_poly.pdbx_seq_one_letter_code
_entity_poly.pdbx_strand_id
1 'polypeptide(L)'
;MRNKVYNYHLGSKELVVHEYEEAVTALAIRADTPGLACAAARGFALLHPPSAPSEKGQVEYLATPLTEEQAAKLRFNDGACDAKGRFLAGTLADENAKGGSLWSYGIGDEGVRLVDGEDISDSNGLGWTPDNKIMYYTNSRHSQILAYDYDIETGTVSGRRVHIDIPKIHGFPDGLCFDSEGGLWSAHDRSWRGSKLVRFSPEGKPTLVVQIPGALNITACTFGGPNEDRLFVTTASPEMSPEANASLADYPQSGGLFEVDLKARFKGSKWRHEFRG
;
A
#
# COMPACT_ATOMS: atom_id res chain seq x y z
N MET A 1 7.91 -15.96 1.44
CA MET A 1 7.75 -14.86 0.46
C MET A 1 9.01 -14.77 -0.39
N ARG A 2 8.90 -14.31 -1.65
CA ARG A 2 10.08 -13.97 -2.45
C ARG A 2 10.33 -12.47 -2.27
N ASN A 3 11.51 -12.12 -1.79
CA ASN A 3 11.90 -10.74 -1.50
C ASN A 3 12.29 -10.04 -2.81
N LYS A 4 11.29 -9.58 -3.56
CA LYS A 4 11.45 -9.09 -4.94
C LYS A 4 10.87 -7.70 -5.12
N VAL A 5 11.57 -6.88 -5.89
CA VAL A 5 11.05 -5.63 -6.45
C VAL A 5 10.94 -5.76 -7.96
N TYR A 6 9.79 -5.39 -8.49
CA TYR A 6 9.45 -5.48 -9.92
C TYR A 6 9.43 -4.09 -10.52
N ASN A 7 10.16 -3.91 -11.62
CA ASN A 7 10.13 -2.69 -12.44
C ASN A 7 9.60 -3.08 -13.82
N TYR A 8 8.39 -2.62 -14.15
CA TYR A 8 7.76 -2.88 -15.44
C TYR A 8 7.69 -1.61 -16.28
N HIS A 9 8.38 -1.61 -17.42
CA HIS A 9 8.40 -0.46 -18.32
C HIS A 9 7.24 -0.55 -19.33
N LEU A 10 6.25 0.33 -19.21
CA LEU A 10 5.00 0.25 -19.99
C LEU A 10 5.20 0.34 -21.52
N GLY A 11 6.22 1.06 -21.98
CA GLY A 11 6.48 1.25 -23.42
C GLY A 11 7.15 0.04 -24.07
N SER A 12 8.24 -0.44 -23.48
CA SER A 12 9.02 -1.59 -23.99
C SER A 12 8.44 -2.94 -23.56
N LYS A 13 7.58 -2.94 -22.54
CA LYS A 13 7.06 -4.13 -21.85
C LYS A 13 8.15 -4.98 -21.18
N GLU A 14 9.30 -4.37 -20.92
CA GLU A 14 10.39 -5.00 -20.20
C GLU A 14 10.03 -5.11 -18.71
N LEU A 15 10.27 -6.29 -18.15
CA LEU A 15 10.13 -6.55 -16.71
C LEU A 15 11.50 -6.85 -16.13
N VAL A 16 11.99 -5.95 -15.29
CA VAL A 16 13.21 -6.15 -14.50
C VAL A 16 12.81 -6.53 -13.09
N VAL A 17 13.45 -7.58 -12.56
CA VAL A 17 13.17 -8.09 -11.21
C VAL A 17 14.47 -8.10 -10.43
N HIS A 18 14.48 -7.43 -9.29
CA HIS A 18 15.60 -7.45 -8.35
C HIS A 18 15.21 -8.26 -7.11
N GLU A 19 16.10 -9.12 -6.66
CA GLU A 19 15.94 -9.91 -5.43
C GLU A 19 16.74 -9.28 -4.29
N TYR A 20 16.23 -9.40 -3.07
CA TYR A 20 16.83 -8.86 -1.85
C TYR A 20 16.89 -9.95 -0.78
N GLU A 21 17.71 -9.76 0.26
CA GLU A 21 17.79 -10.70 1.39
C GLU A 21 16.60 -10.59 2.34
N GLU A 22 16.06 -9.38 2.49
CA GLU A 22 14.98 -9.06 3.42
C GLU A 22 13.69 -8.67 2.69
N ALA A 23 12.56 -8.77 3.39
CA ALA A 23 11.26 -8.38 2.84
C ALA A 23 11.23 -6.89 2.51
N VAL A 24 10.64 -6.56 1.37
CA VAL A 24 10.32 -5.20 0.91
C VAL A 24 8.82 -5.15 0.70
N THR A 25 8.15 -4.19 1.34
CA THR A 25 6.69 -4.23 1.51
C THR A 25 5.99 -3.00 0.92
N ALA A 26 6.64 -1.84 1.00
CA ALA A 26 6.22 -0.61 0.33
C ALA A 26 7.42 0.09 -0.30
N LEU A 27 7.17 0.87 -1.36
CA LEU A 27 8.19 1.58 -2.13
C LEU A 27 7.82 3.05 -2.29
N ALA A 28 8.83 3.92 -2.26
CA ALA A 28 8.72 5.33 -2.59
C ALA A 28 9.87 5.75 -3.54
N ILE A 29 9.55 6.56 -4.54
CA ILE A 29 10.55 7.21 -5.38
C ILE A 29 11.23 8.30 -4.57
N ARG A 30 12.54 8.47 -4.72
CA ARG A 30 13.32 9.51 -4.04
C ARG A 30 13.32 10.80 -4.88
N ALA A 31 13.08 11.95 -4.24
CA ALA A 31 12.92 13.23 -4.93
C ALA A 31 14.25 13.80 -5.43
N ASP A 32 15.25 13.87 -4.55
CA ASP A 32 16.49 14.62 -4.79
C ASP A 32 17.63 13.77 -5.36
N THR A 33 17.47 12.45 -5.34
CA THR A 33 18.50 11.47 -5.72
C THR A 33 17.85 10.28 -6.39
N PRO A 34 18.42 9.72 -7.48
CA PRO A 34 17.87 8.51 -8.09
C PRO A 34 17.79 7.33 -7.13
N GLY A 35 16.74 6.52 -7.26
CA GLY A 35 16.57 5.26 -6.53
C GLY A 35 15.26 5.19 -5.76
N LEU A 36 15.14 4.13 -4.96
CA LEU A 36 13.94 3.83 -4.19
C LEU A 36 14.25 3.86 -2.69
N ALA A 37 13.34 4.45 -1.93
CA ALA A 37 13.18 4.17 -0.51
C ALA A 37 12.13 3.08 -0.31
N CYS A 38 12.17 2.38 0.82
CA CYS A 38 11.22 1.33 1.12
C CYS A 38 10.88 1.20 2.61
N ALA A 39 9.76 0.52 2.87
CA ALA A 39 9.54 -0.15 4.14
C ALA A 39 10.03 -1.60 4.03
N ALA A 40 11.06 -1.92 4.81
CA ALA A 40 11.72 -3.22 4.90
C ALA A 40 11.35 -3.95 6.19
N ALA A 41 11.97 -5.11 6.44
CA ALA A 41 11.62 -5.99 7.57
C ALA A 41 11.58 -5.28 8.94
N ARG A 42 12.52 -4.35 9.19
CA ARG A 42 12.64 -3.66 10.50
C ARG A 42 12.30 -2.18 10.49
N GLY A 43 12.05 -1.58 9.32
CA GLY A 43 11.93 -0.13 9.24
C GLY A 43 12.06 0.48 7.85
N PHE A 44 12.48 1.73 7.82
CA PHE A 44 12.64 2.53 6.61
C PHE A 44 14.07 2.39 6.08
N ALA A 45 14.21 2.22 4.78
CA ALA A 45 15.50 1.94 4.15
C ALA A 45 15.60 2.53 2.74
N LEU A 46 16.83 2.61 2.24
CA LEU A 46 17.14 2.80 0.83
C LEU A 46 17.41 1.44 0.17
N LEU A 47 16.94 1.27 -1.05
CA LEU A 47 17.22 0.08 -1.85
C LEU A 47 18.34 0.35 -2.85
N HIS A 48 19.35 -0.51 -2.81
CA HIS A 48 20.41 -0.55 -3.81
C HIS A 48 20.19 -1.79 -4.69
N PRO A 49 20.00 -1.62 -6.01
CA PRO A 49 19.85 -2.76 -6.92
C PRO A 49 21.13 -3.61 -6.95
N PRO A 50 21.04 -4.90 -7.31
CA PRO A 50 22.22 -5.75 -7.45
C PRO A 50 23.17 -5.21 -8.52
N SER A 51 24.47 -5.37 -8.32
CA SER A 51 25.49 -4.94 -9.30
C SER A 51 25.68 -5.94 -10.43
N ALA A 52 25.28 -7.20 -10.22
CA ALA A 52 25.28 -8.26 -11.22
C ALA A 52 24.01 -9.13 -11.13
N PRO A 53 23.56 -9.79 -12.22
CA PRO A 53 22.34 -10.60 -12.23
C PRO A 53 22.32 -11.79 -11.24
N SER A 54 23.50 -12.28 -10.82
CA SER A 54 23.65 -13.36 -9.85
C SER A 54 23.62 -12.89 -8.39
N GLU A 55 23.60 -11.58 -8.16
CA GLU A 55 23.66 -10.98 -6.83
C GLU A 55 22.28 -10.53 -6.36
N LYS A 56 22.14 -10.38 -5.05
CA LYS A 56 20.98 -9.73 -4.44
C LYS A 56 21.29 -8.25 -4.23
N GLY A 57 20.25 -7.41 -4.31
CA GLY A 57 20.33 -6.02 -3.91
C GLY A 57 20.50 -5.86 -2.41
N GLN A 58 20.92 -4.67 -2.00
CA GLN A 58 21.16 -4.32 -0.60
C GLN A 58 20.04 -3.43 -0.05
N VAL A 59 19.78 -3.58 1.25
CA VAL A 59 18.86 -2.75 2.02
C VAL A 59 19.68 -1.93 3.01
N GLU A 60 19.74 -0.62 2.79
CA GLU A 60 20.44 0.31 3.69
C GLU A 60 19.43 0.96 4.63
N TYR A 61 19.41 0.56 5.90
CA TYR A 61 18.46 1.09 6.87
C TYR A 61 18.73 2.55 7.22
N LEU A 62 17.69 3.37 7.10
CA LEU A 62 17.64 4.75 7.55
C LEU A 62 17.14 4.84 9.00
N ALA A 63 16.17 3.99 9.35
CA ALA A 63 15.66 3.86 10.70
C ALA A 63 15.04 2.47 10.92
N THR A 64 15.21 1.92 12.12
CA THR A 64 14.68 0.61 12.53
C THR A 64 13.81 0.73 13.79
N PRO A 65 12.54 1.17 13.68
CA PRO A 65 11.65 1.28 14.84
C PRO A 65 11.29 -0.09 15.45
N LEU A 66 11.48 -1.19 14.71
CA LEU A 66 11.29 -2.54 15.24
C LEU A 66 12.62 -3.14 15.67
N THR A 67 12.66 -3.67 16.90
CA THR A 67 13.75 -4.57 17.34
C THR A 67 13.69 -5.89 16.56
N GLU A 68 14.77 -6.68 16.60
CA GLU A 68 14.79 -8.00 15.97
C GLU A 68 13.71 -8.93 16.54
N GLU A 69 13.44 -8.86 17.85
CA GLU A 69 12.38 -9.64 18.48
C GLU A 69 10.99 -9.20 18.00
N GLN A 70 10.77 -7.89 17.82
CA GLN A 70 9.53 -7.37 17.28
C GLN A 70 9.35 -7.77 15.81
N ALA A 71 10.40 -7.64 14.99
CA ALA A 71 10.38 -8.01 13.57
C ALA A 71 10.19 -9.52 13.33
N ALA A 72 10.37 -10.36 14.36
CA ALA A 72 10.03 -11.78 14.30
C ALA A 72 8.50 -12.05 14.42
N LYS A 73 7.71 -11.06 14.87
CA LYS A 73 6.26 -11.18 15.15
C LYS A 73 5.42 -10.15 14.38
N LEU A 74 6.06 -9.06 13.96
CA LEU A 74 5.50 -7.93 13.23
C LEU A 74 6.25 -7.79 11.92
N ARG A 75 5.55 -7.35 10.89
CA ARG A 75 6.18 -6.91 9.64
C ARG A 75 5.56 -5.62 9.17
N PHE A 76 6.34 -4.79 8.50
CA PHE A 76 5.78 -3.71 7.69
C PHE A 76 4.90 -4.28 6.56
N ASN A 77 3.99 -3.44 6.06
CA ASN A 77 3.09 -3.78 4.98
C ASN A 77 3.00 -2.63 3.97
N ASP A 78 1.88 -1.88 3.90
CA ASP A 78 1.77 -0.76 2.97
C ASP A 78 2.37 0.54 3.53
N GLY A 79 2.70 1.44 2.62
CA GLY A 79 3.42 2.68 2.87
C GLY A 79 3.21 3.72 1.76
N ALA A 80 3.20 4.99 2.11
CA ALA A 80 3.18 6.10 1.16
C ALA A 80 3.88 7.35 1.73
N CYS A 81 4.34 8.23 0.86
CA CYS A 81 4.87 9.53 1.27
C CYS A 81 3.82 10.64 1.15
N ASP A 82 3.79 11.50 2.15
CA ASP A 82 2.94 12.70 2.18
C ASP A 82 3.49 13.83 1.30
N ALA A 83 2.77 14.95 1.19
CA ALA A 83 3.18 16.06 0.32
C ALA A 83 4.53 16.73 0.65
N LYS A 84 5.05 16.55 1.88
CA LYS A 84 6.39 17.00 2.26
C LYS A 84 7.47 15.94 2.02
N GLY A 85 7.09 14.72 1.63
CA GLY A 85 8.00 13.62 1.41
C GLY A 85 8.35 12.81 2.66
N ARG A 86 7.54 12.91 3.73
CA ARG A 86 7.63 12.06 4.92
C ARG A 86 7.03 10.69 4.59
N PHE A 87 7.79 9.62 4.78
CA PHE A 87 7.37 8.26 4.47
C PHE A 87 6.63 7.67 5.67
N LEU A 88 5.33 7.42 5.51
CA LEU A 88 4.54 6.67 6.46
C LEU A 88 4.41 5.21 6.01
N ALA A 89 4.60 4.28 6.93
CA ALA A 89 4.39 2.86 6.69
C ALA A 89 3.92 2.21 7.98
N GLY A 90 2.97 1.29 7.87
CA GLY A 90 2.45 0.60 9.03
C GLY A 90 2.79 -0.89 9.05
N THR A 91 2.68 -1.46 10.24
CA THR A 91 2.96 -2.85 10.52
C THR A 91 1.68 -3.63 10.74
N LEU A 92 1.76 -4.93 10.48
CA LEU A 92 0.75 -5.88 10.90
C LEU A 92 1.37 -6.91 11.84
N ALA A 93 0.52 -7.43 12.71
CA ALA A 93 0.86 -8.49 13.62
C ALA A 93 0.36 -9.84 13.07
N ASP A 94 1.11 -10.90 13.31
CA ASP A 94 0.62 -12.25 13.09
C ASP A 94 -0.73 -12.47 13.80
N GLU A 95 -1.54 -13.42 13.32
CA GLU A 95 -2.92 -13.63 13.80
C GLU A 95 -3.02 -13.86 15.33
N ASN A 96 -1.94 -14.31 15.96
CA ASN A 96 -1.83 -14.55 17.40
C ASN A 96 -1.16 -13.40 18.17
N ALA A 97 -0.73 -12.33 17.49
CA ALA A 97 -0.05 -11.18 18.07
C ALA A 97 -0.93 -9.92 17.98
N LYS A 98 -0.74 -9.03 18.95
CA LYS A 98 -1.26 -7.65 18.91
C LYS A 98 -0.09 -6.70 18.70
N GLY A 99 -0.37 -5.50 18.20
CA GLY A 99 0.63 -4.42 18.13
C GLY A 99 1.08 -4.07 16.72
N GLY A 100 0.18 -4.11 15.74
CA GLY A 100 0.39 -3.32 14.53
C GLY A 100 0.49 -1.84 14.90
N SER A 101 1.19 -1.06 14.10
CA SER A 101 1.46 0.34 14.37
C SER A 101 1.76 1.08 13.07
N LEU A 102 1.35 2.33 12.97
CA LEU A 102 1.70 3.23 11.89
C LEU A 102 2.92 4.06 12.31
N TRP A 103 3.97 4.05 11.50
CA TRP A 103 5.21 4.79 11.72
C TRP A 103 5.40 5.83 10.62
N SER A 104 6.15 6.89 10.93
CA SER A 104 6.57 7.92 9.99
C SER A 104 8.08 8.10 10.07
N TYR A 105 8.72 8.35 8.93
CA TYR A 105 10.13 8.72 8.84
C TYR A 105 10.32 9.88 7.87
N GLY A 106 11.15 10.86 8.27
CA GLY A 106 11.59 11.97 7.45
C GLY A 106 11.10 13.36 7.88
N ILE A 107 11.43 14.36 7.06
CA ILE A 107 11.58 15.80 7.36
C ILE A 107 11.18 16.30 8.76
N GLY A 108 12.25 16.59 9.52
CA GLY A 108 12.36 17.11 10.90
C GLY A 108 13.62 16.50 11.54
N ASP A 109 14.11 17.00 12.67
CA ASP A 109 15.25 16.39 13.40
C ASP A 109 14.84 15.11 14.16
N GLU A 110 13.57 14.72 14.12
CA GLU A 110 12.99 13.70 15.02
C GLU A 110 13.15 12.26 14.54
N GLY A 111 13.76 12.02 13.38
CA GLY A 111 13.99 10.66 12.87
C GLY A 111 12.70 9.87 12.65
N VAL A 112 12.57 8.69 13.27
CA VAL A 112 11.39 7.83 13.17
C VAL A 112 10.39 8.09 14.30
N ARG A 113 9.11 8.23 13.97
CA ARG A 113 8.03 8.54 14.92
C ARG A 113 6.88 7.54 14.84
N LEU A 114 6.35 7.13 15.99
CA LEU A 114 5.09 6.41 16.08
C LEU A 114 3.93 7.39 15.82
N VAL A 115 3.11 7.08 14.82
CA VAL A 115 1.96 7.89 14.40
C VAL A 115 0.68 7.42 15.09
N ASP A 116 0.45 6.11 15.07
CA ASP A 116 -0.68 5.45 15.73
C ASP A 116 -0.26 4.03 16.12
N GLY A 117 -0.50 3.63 17.37
CA GLY A 117 -0.22 2.28 17.87
C GLY A 117 -1.46 1.57 18.42
N GLU A 118 -2.65 2.17 18.25
CA GLU A 118 -3.87 1.72 18.89
C GLU A 118 -4.71 0.85 17.95
N ASP A 119 -4.87 -0.43 18.28
CA ASP A 119 -5.81 -1.34 17.60
C ASP A 119 -5.60 -1.47 16.08
N ILE A 120 -4.34 -1.35 15.65
CA ILE A 120 -3.93 -1.66 14.28
C ILE A 120 -3.62 -3.14 14.22
N SER A 121 -4.36 -3.84 13.36
CA SER A 121 -4.28 -5.30 13.23
C SER A 121 -3.61 -5.72 11.92
N ASP A 122 -3.91 -5.00 10.85
CA ASP A 122 -3.42 -5.27 9.51
C ASP A 122 -3.35 -3.97 8.73
N SER A 123 -2.17 -3.35 8.76
CA SER A 123 -1.92 -2.05 8.15
C SER A 123 -1.91 -2.16 6.64
N ASN A 124 -2.68 -1.32 5.95
CA ASN A 124 -2.68 -1.35 4.50
C ASN A 124 -2.81 0.06 3.90
N GLY A 125 -3.45 0.17 2.73
CA GLY A 125 -3.66 1.40 1.98
C GLY A 125 -3.69 2.68 2.82
N LEU A 126 -2.85 3.65 2.48
CA LEU A 126 -2.89 4.99 3.07
C LEU A 126 -2.63 6.06 2.02
N GLY A 127 -3.21 7.24 2.27
CA GLY A 127 -2.97 8.42 1.45
C GLY A 127 -3.72 9.63 1.97
N TRP A 128 -3.54 10.78 1.32
CA TRP A 128 -4.05 12.06 1.78
C TRP A 128 -5.04 12.66 0.80
N THR A 129 -5.97 13.46 1.32
CA THR A 129 -6.75 14.36 0.48
C THR A 129 -5.83 15.34 -0.25
N PRO A 130 -6.22 15.87 -1.42
CA PRO A 130 -5.37 16.80 -2.19
C PRO A 130 -4.98 18.07 -1.43
N ASP A 131 -5.78 18.49 -0.44
CA ASP A 131 -5.47 19.63 0.43
C ASP A 131 -4.61 19.27 1.65
N ASN A 132 -4.18 18.02 1.76
CA ASN A 132 -3.34 17.43 2.81
C ASN A 132 -3.91 17.50 4.23
N LYS A 133 -5.22 17.73 4.39
CA LYS A 133 -5.84 17.88 5.71
C LYS A 133 -6.33 16.58 6.31
N ILE A 134 -6.67 15.60 5.48
CA ILE A 134 -7.15 14.30 5.93
C ILE A 134 -6.23 13.22 5.42
N MET A 135 -5.78 12.35 6.32
CA MET A 135 -5.14 11.09 5.98
C MET A 135 -6.16 9.97 6.10
N TYR A 136 -6.30 9.18 5.04
CA TYR A 136 -7.05 7.92 5.05
C TYR A 136 -6.11 6.74 5.22
N TYR A 137 -6.59 5.73 5.94
CA TYR A 137 -5.78 4.57 6.31
C TYR A 137 -6.63 3.31 6.44
N THR A 138 -6.23 2.24 5.77
CA THR A 138 -6.88 0.94 5.81
C THR A 138 -6.40 0.12 7.00
N ASN A 139 -7.34 -0.35 7.83
CA ASN A 139 -7.13 -1.37 8.86
C ASN A 139 -7.90 -2.63 8.46
N SER A 140 -7.23 -3.53 7.72
CA SER A 140 -7.88 -4.58 6.92
C SER A 140 -8.73 -5.52 7.78
N ARG A 141 -8.20 -6.11 8.87
CA ARG A 141 -8.97 -7.09 9.68
C ARG A 141 -10.12 -6.48 10.48
N HIS A 142 -10.10 -5.17 10.70
CA HIS A 142 -11.24 -4.42 11.23
C HIS A 142 -12.30 -4.11 10.17
N SER A 143 -12.00 -4.36 8.89
CA SER A 143 -12.84 -4.04 7.74
C SER A 143 -13.15 -2.55 7.64
N GLN A 144 -12.18 -1.70 7.97
CA GLN A 144 -12.39 -0.26 8.08
C GLN A 144 -11.36 0.53 7.28
N ILE A 145 -11.81 1.62 6.69
CA ILE A 145 -10.96 2.72 6.26
C ILE A 145 -11.16 3.84 7.27
N LEU A 146 -10.11 4.14 8.00
CA LEU A 146 -10.02 5.19 9.00
C LEU A 146 -9.69 6.53 8.35
N ALA A 147 -10.10 7.61 9.00
CA ALA A 147 -9.67 8.97 8.68
C ALA A 147 -9.03 9.62 9.92
N TYR A 148 -8.04 10.44 9.66
CA TYR A 148 -7.34 11.26 10.65
C TYR A 148 -7.28 12.68 10.14
N ASP A 149 -7.45 13.64 11.03
CA ASP A 149 -7.05 15.02 10.75
C ASP A 149 -5.52 15.05 10.75
N TYR A 150 -4.95 15.56 9.67
CA TYR A 150 -3.53 15.51 9.37
C TYR A 150 -2.96 16.92 9.29
N ASP A 151 -1.92 17.17 10.06
CA ASP A 151 -1.13 18.38 9.93
C ASP A 151 0.05 18.13 9.00
N ILE A 152 -0.02 18.66 7.77
CA ILE A 152 1.06 18.51 6.79
C ILE A 152 2.36 19.20 7.24
N GLU A 153 2.30 20.17 8.14
CA GLU A 153 3.49 20.86 8.60
C GLU A 153 4.31 20.01 9.56
N THR A 154 3.64 19.31 10.48
CA THR A 154 4.26 18.51 11.56
C THR A 154 4.21 16.99 11.33
N GLY A 155 3.32 16.52 10.46
CA GLY A 155 3.03 15.12 10.24
C GLY A 155 2.16 14.45 11.28
N THR A 156 1.69 15.20 12.26
CA THR A 156 0.89 14.67 13.36
C THR A 156 -0.52 14.31 12.89
N VAL A 157 -1.10 13.31 13.55
CA VAL A 157 -2.48 12.88 13.32
C VAL A 157 -3.32 13.15 14.55
N SER A 158 -4.59 13.45 14.35
CA SER A 158 -5.60 13.53 15.41
C SER A 158 -6.97 13.15 14.87
N GLY A 159 -8.01 13.16 15.71
CA GLY A 159 -9.39 12.98 15.26
C GLY A 159 -9.66 11.62 14.59
N ARG A 160 -8.99 10.54 15.04
CA ARG A 160 -9.17 9.18 14.52
C ARG A 160 -10.65 8.81 14.50
N ARG A 161 -11.15 8.41 13.33
CA ARG A 161 -12.56 8.03 13.14
C ARG A 161 -12.69 7.00 12.03
N VAL A 162 -13.72 6.16 12.11
CA VAL A 162 -14.09 5.29 11.00
C VAL A 162 -14.74 6.16 9.92
N HIS A 163 -14.15 6.18 8.72
CA HIS A 163 -14.73 6.87 7.58
C HIS A 163 -15.61 5.95 6.75
N ILE A 164 -15.13 4.73 6.49
CA ILE A 164 -15.87 3.69 5.77
C ILE A 164 -15.80 2.41 6.61
N ASP A 165 -16.96 1.89 6.98
CA ASP A 165 -17.12 0.57 7.59
C ASP A 165 -17.63 -0.40 6.51
N ILE A 166 -16.83 -1.41 6.20
CA ILE A 166 -17.08 -2.36 5.12
C ILE A 166 -17.63 -3.65 5.74
N PRO A 167 -18.88 -4.04 5.43
CA PRO A 167 -19.39 -5.32 5.87
C PRO A 167 -18.45 -6.46 5.41
N LYS A 168 -18.00 -7.30 6.36
CA LYS A 168 -17.04 -8.40 6.10
C LYS A 168 -17.44 -9.29 4.92
N ILE A 169 -18.74 -9.44 4.65
CA ILE A 169 -19.26 -10.18 3.48
C ILE A 169 -18.75 -9.63 2.13
N HIS A 170 -18.25 -8.40 2.11
CA HIS A 170 -17.66 -7.74 0.95
C HIS A 170 -16.14 -7.86 0.88
N GLY A 171 -15.50 -8.66 1.74
CA GLY A 171 -14.05 -8.79 1.82
C GLY A 171 -13.42 -7.73 2.72
N PHE A 172 -12.10 -7.76 2.84
CA PHE A 172 -11.35 -6.79 3.63
C PHE A 172 -10.72 -5.74 2.71
N PRO A 173 -10.77 -4.44 3.07
CA PRO A 173 -10.04 -3.41 2.33
C PRO A 173 -8.53 -3.68 2.40
N ASP A 174 -7.81 -3.37 1.34
CA ASP A 174 -6.36 -3.56 1.22
C ASP A 174 -5.71 -2.21 0.82
N GLY A 175 -4.88 -2.15 -0.22
CA GLY A 175 -4.33 -0.91 -0.78
C GLY A 175 -5.39 0.04 -1.34
N LEU A 176 -5.10 1.35 -1.29
CA LEU A 176 -5.99 2.41 -1.79
C LEU A 176 -5.27 3.44 -2.67
N CYS A 177 -6.04 4.17 -3.48
CA CYS A 177 -5.58 5.36 -4.20
C CYS A 177 -6.71 6.38 -4.38
N PHE A 178 -6.39 7.55 -4.96
CA PHE A 178 -7.37 8.61 -5.20
C PHE A 178 -7.43 9.00 -6.68
N ASP A 179 -8.63 9.36 -7.13
CA ASP A 179 -8.82 10.09 -8.38
C ASP A 179 -8.93 11.60 -8.15
N SER A 180 -8.84 12.34 -9.25
CA SER A 180 -8.88 13.80 -9.33
C SER A 180 -10.23 14.42 -9.00
N GLU A 181 -11.31 13.63 -8.91
CA GLU A 181 -12.61 14.09 -8.44
C GLU A 181 -12.79 13.90 -6.92
N GLY A 182 -11.75 13.39 -6.23
CA GLY A 182 -11.78 13.11 -4.79
C GLY A 182 -12.35 11.74 -4.45
N GLY A 183 -12.53 10.85 -5.43
CA GLY A 183 -12.95 9.47 -5.18
C GLY A 183 -11.81 8.62 -4.60
N LEU A 184 -12.11 7.86 -3.54
CA LEU A 184 -11.20 6.90 -2.93
C LEU A 184 -11.43 5.52 -3.55
N TRP A 185 -10.40 4.95 -4.17
CA TRP A 185 -10.42 3.60 -4.70
C TRP A 185 -9.77 2.65 -3.70
N SER A 186 -10.52 1.64 -3.26
CA SER A 186 -10.04 0.61 -2.34
C SER A 186 -10.02 -0.73 -3.05
N ALA A 187 -8.89 -1.42 -2.96
CA ALA A 187 -8.80 -2.85 -3.24
C ALA A 187 -9.49 -3.65 -2.12
N HIS A 188 -10.09 -4.78 -2.47
CA HIS A 188 -10.72 -5.69 -1.51
C HIS A 188 -10.29 -7.13 -1.78
N ASP A 189 -9.68 -7.77 -0.78
CA ASP A 189 -9.29 -9.17 -0.80
C ASP A 189 -10.36 -10.07 -0.14
N ARG A 190 -10.20 -11.41 -0.23
CA ARG A 190 -10.93 -12.41 0.58
C ARG A 190 -12.47 -12.25 0.61
N SER A 191 -13.07 -11.94 -0.52
CA SER A 191 -14.51 -11.70 -0.64
C SER A 191 -15.25 -12.95 -1.15
N TRP A 192 -16.26 -13.44 -0.40
CA TRP A 192 -17.18 -14.52 -0.83
C TRP A 192 -17.96 -14.20 -2.12
N ARG A 193 -18.01 -12.92 -2.52
CA ARG A 193 -18.66 -12.42 -3.75
C ARG A 193 -17.67 -11.85 -4.77
N GLY A 194 -16.43 -12.33 -4.73
CA GLY A 194 -15.38 -11.94 -5.67
C GLY A 194 -14.55 -10.79 -5.14
N SER A 195 -13.23 -10.92 -5.27
CA SER A 195 -12.28 -9.85 -4.97
C SER A 195 -12.50 -8.72 -5.97
N LYS A 196 -12.48 -7.48 -5.51
CA LYS A 196 -12.97 -6.35 -6.30
C LYS A 196 -12.22 -5.08 -5.96
N LEU A 197 -12.39 -4.10 -6.83
CA LEU A 197 -12.04 -2.73 -6.56
C LEU A 197 -13.32 -1.91 -6.38
N VAL A 198 -13.38 -1.08 -5.33
CA VAL A 198 -14.53 -0.23 -5.05
C VAL A 198 -14.08 1.22 -5.00
N ARG A 199 -14.77 2.08 -5.75
CA ARG A 199 -14.61 3.53 -5.65
C ARG A 199 -15.66 4.08 -4.70
N PHE A 200 -15.24 4.82 -3.69
CA PHE A 200 -16.10 5.54 -2.76
C PHE A 200 -16.10 7.04 -3.07
N SER A 201 -17.23 7.71 -2.82
CA SER A 201 -17.30 9.17 -2.81
C SER A 201 -16.56 9.74 -1.61
N PRO A 202 -16.29 11.07 -1.56
CA PRO A 202 -15.71 11.72 -0.37
C PRO A 202 -16.51 11.50 0.93
N GLU A 203 -17.81 11.18 0.82
CA GLU A 203 -18.68 10.86 1.96
C GLU A 203 -18.64 9.36 2.34
N GLY A 204 -17.78 8.57 1.70
CA GLY A 204 -17.62 7.13 1.98
C GLY A 204 -18.68 6.24 1.33
N LYS A 205 -19.45 6.73 0.34
CA LYS A 205 -20.48 5.93 -0.34
C LYS A 205 -19.92 5.23 -1.57
N PRO A 206 -20.18 3.93 -1.79
CA PRO A 206 -19.71 3.25 -3.00
C PRO A 206 -20.39 3.83 -4.25
N THR A 207 -19.58 4.22 -5.23
CA THR A 207 -20.00 4.86 -6.50
C THR A 207 -19.73 3.98 -7.72
N LEU A 208 -18.72 3.11 -7.64
CA LEU A 208 -18.38 2.17 -8.70
C LEU A 208 -17.75 0.91 -8.10
N VAL A 209 -18.05 -0.24 -8.71
CA VAL A 209 -17.40 -1.51 -8.42
C VAL A 209 -16.80 -2.05 -9.71
N VAL A 210 -15.52 -2.42 -9.67
CA VAL A 210 -14.82 -3.08 -10.76
C VAL A 210 -14.45 -4.48 -10.31
N GLN A 211 -14.88 -5.46 -11.09
CA GLN A 211 -14.49 -6.87 -10.93
C GLN A 211 -13.29 -7.14 -11.84
N ILE A 212 -12.34 -7.95 -11.36
CA ILE A 212 -11.18 -8.38 -12.14
C ILE A 212 -11.37 -9.87 -12.47
N PRO A 213 -11.82 -10.22 -13.68
CA PRO A 213 -12.12 -11.60 -14.03
C PRO A 213 -10.91 -12.51 -13.93
N GLY A 214 -11.09 -13.73 -13.43
CA GLY A 214 -10.01 -14.73 -13.36
C GLY A 214 -8.94 -14.45 -12.29
N ALA A 215 -9.14 -13.44 -11.43
CA ALA A 215 -8.26 -13.12 -10.32
C ALA A 215 -9.00 -13.05 -8.98
N LEU A 216 -8.31 -13.44 -7.91
CA LEU A 216 -8.69 -13.17 -6.52
C LEU A 216 -7.65 -12.30 -5.83
N ASN A 217 -8.00 -11.90 -4.61
CA ASN A 217 -7.16 -11.15 -3.69
C ASN A 217 -6.61 -9.89 -4.35
N ILE A 218 -7.50 -8.94 -4.65
CA ILE A 218 -7.10 -7.64 -5.19
C ILE A 218 -6.39 -6.91 -4.06
N THR A 219 -5.11 -6.59 -4.24
CA THR A 219 -4.26 -6.10 -3.16
C THR A 219 -4.05 -4.60 -3.19
N ALA A 220 -3.78 -3.99 -4.33
CA ALA A 220 -3.58 -2.55 -4.40
C ALA A 220 -3.94 -2.00 -5.77
N CYS A 221 -4.08 -0.68 -5.84
CA CYS A 221 -4.31 0.01 -7.09
C CYS A 221 -3.61 1.38 -7.12
N THR A 222 -3.25 1.84 -8.31
CA THR A 222 -2.77 3.20 -8.54
C THR A 222 -3.05 3.63 -9.97
N PHE A 223 -3.38 4.90 -10.15
CA PHE A 223 -3.39 5.50 -11.47
C PHE A 223 -1.96 5.68 -12.01
N GLY A 224 -1.83 5.69 -13.33
CA GLY A 224 -0.59 5.97 -14.02
C GLY A 224 -0.78 6.12 -15.53
N GLY A 225 0.34 6.02 -16.26
CA GLY A 225 0.40 6.29 -17.69
C GLY A 225 0.49 7.79 -18.00
N PRO A 226 0.76 8.18 -19.26
CA PRO A 226 1.09 9.58 -19.60
C PRO A 226 0.02 10.62 -19.26
N ASN A 227 -1.23 10.19 -19.11
CA ASN A 227 -2.39 11.04 -18.83
C ASN A 227 -3.01 10.79 -17.45
N GLU A 228 -2.41 9.93 -16.61
CA GLU A 228 -2.94 9.48 -15.32
C GLU A 228 -4.35 8.86 -15.42
N ASP A 229 -4.69 8.20 -16.53
CA ASP A 229 -6.04 7.67 -16.82
C ASP A 229 -6.10 6.14 -16.95
N ARG A 230 -5.01 5.45 -16.58
CA ARG A 230 -4.91 3.98 -16.55
C ARG A 230 -4.78 3.54 -15.10
N LEU A 231 -5.67 2.65 -14.66
CA LEU A 231 -5.65 2.16 -13.30
C LEU A 231 -4.95 0.80 -13.25
N PHE A 232 -3.78 0.76 -12.63
CA PHE A 232 -3.02 -0.47 -12.41
C PHE A 232 -3.48 -1.13 -11.13
N VAL A 233 -3.65 -2.46 -11.16
CA VAL A 233 -4.19 -3.24 -10.06
C VAL A 233 -3.33 -4.47 -9.83
N THR A 234 -2.81 -4.64 -8.61
CA THR A 234 -2.09 -5.85 -8.22
C THR A 234 -3.01 -6.86 -7.57
N THR A 235 -2.66 -8.14 -7.70
CA THR A 235 -3.41 -9.24 -7.11
C THR A 235 -2.47 -10.22 -6.43
N ALA A 236 -3.02 -11.08 -5.60
CA ALA A 236 -2.31 -12.09 -4.83
C ALA A 236 -2.75 -13.50 -5.23
N SER A 237 -1.92 -14.51 -4.94
CA SER A 237 -2.30 -15.91 -5.16
C SER A 237 -3.58 -16.25 -4.38
N PRO A 238 -4.50 -17.07 -4.93
CA PRO A 238 -5.70 -17.55 -4.22
C PRO A 238 -5.34 -18.34 -2.97
N GLU A 239 -4.17 -18.98 -2.98
CA GLU A 239 -3.62 -19.78 -1.88
C GLU A 239 -3.30 -18.93 -0.63
N MET A 240 -3.23 -17.59 -0.76
CA MET A 240 -3.13 -16.68 0.39
C MET A 240 -4.46 -16.48 1.12
N SER A 241 -5.52 -17.17 0.70
CA SER A 241 -6.83 -17.20 1.34
C SER A 241 -7.34 -18.64 1.43
N PRO A 242 -6.72 -19.49 2.26
CA PRO A 242 -7.08 -20.91 2.36
C PRO A 242 -8.57 -21.14 2.65
N GLU A 243 -9.20 -20.21 3.39
CA GLU A 243 -10.62 -20.27 3.75
C GLU A 243 -11.55 -20.15 2.54
N ALA A 244 -11.06 -19.58 1.44
CA ALA A 244 -11.81 -19.46 0.19
C ALA A 244 -11.90 -20.80 -0.58
N ASN A 245 -11.10 -21.82 -0.21
CA ASN A 245 -10.95 -23.08 -0.95
C ASN A 245 -10.77 -22.87 -2.47
N ALA A 246 -10.12 -21.76 -2.84
CA ALA A 246 -9.89 -21.36 -4.22
C ALA A 246 -8.47 -21.70 -4.63
N SER A 247 -8.30 -22.15 -5.87
CA SER A 247 -7.00 -22.50 -6.43
C SER A 247 -6.61 -21.61 -7.61
N LEU A 248 -5.34 -21.68 -8.01
CA LEU A 248 -4.91 -21.10 -9.28
C LEU A 248 -5.59 -21.72 -10.50
N ALA A 249 -6.16 -22.92 -10.40
CA ALA A 249 -6.94 -23.49 -11.50
C ALA A 249 -8.27 -22.73 -11.70
N ASP A 250 -8.89 -22.27 -10.61
CA ASP A 250 -10.14 -21.50 -10.62
C ASP A 250 -9.89 -20.04 -11.01
N TYR A 251 -8.76 -19.47 -10.56
CA TYR A 251 -8.39 -18.08 -10.79
C TYR A 251 -6.95 -17.96 -11.33
N PRO A 252 -6.73 -18.35 -12.60
CA PRO A 252 -5.39 -18.50 -13.19
C PRO A 252 -4.64 -17.20 -13.40
N GLN A 253 -5.29 -16.04 -13.26
CA GLN A 253 -4.66 -14.73 -13.43
C GLN A 253 -4.27 -14.08 -12.09
N SER A 254 -4.60 -14.72 -10.97
CA SER A 254 -4.22 -14.28 -9.63
C SER A 254 -2.70 -14.22 -9.44
N GLY A 255 -2.21 -13.20 -8.73
CA GLY A 255 -0.78 -12.89 -8.64
C GLY A 255 -0.26 -12.01 -9.80
N GLY A 256 -1.13 -11.65 -10.75
CA GLY A 256 -0.82 -10.78 -11.87
C GLY A 256 -0.95 -9.28 -11.58
N LEU A 257 -0.42 -8.50 -12.51
CA LEU A 257 -0.67 -7.05 -12.65
C LEU A 257 -1.70 -6.84 -13.76
N PHE A 258 -2.75 -6.09 -13.45
CA PHE A 258 -3.83 -5.75 -14.37
C PHE A 258 -3.82 -4.27 -14.68
N GLU A 259 -4.30 -3.93 -15.86
CA GLU A 259 -4.63 -2.58 -16.25
C GLU A 259 -6.13 -2.51 -16.52
N VAL A 260 -6.79 -1.59 -15.82
CA VAL A 260 -8.18 -1.23 -16.07
C VAL A 260 -8.18 0.09 -16.82
N ASP A 261 -8.70 0.07 -18.05
CA ASP A 261 -8.85 1.26 -18.85
C ASP A 261 -10.06 2.07 -18.35
N LEU A 262 -9.80 3.25 -17.79
CA LEU A 262 -10.80 4.20 -17.32
C LEU A 262 -10.75 5.51 -18.12
N LYS A 263 -10.12 5.51 -19.30
CA LYS A 263 -10.04 6.66 -20.19
C LYS A 263 -11.45 7.16 -20.47
N ALA A 264 -11.63 8.47 -20.26
CA ALA A 264 -12.89 9.21 -20.31
C ALA A 264 -13.82 9.13 -19.08
N ARG A 265 -13.45 8.43 -17.99
CA ARG A 265 -14.25 8.41 -16.75
C ARG A 265 -13.53 9.02 -15.55
N PHE A 266 -12.29 8.61 -15.31
CA PHE A 266 -11.54 9.06 -14.14
C PHE A 266 -10.07 9.28 -14.49
N LYS A 267 -9.43 10.20 -13.78
CA LYS A 267 -7.97 10.40 -13.80
C LYS A 267 -7.46 10.37 -12.37
N GLY A 268 -6.25 9.86 -12.16
CA GLY A 268 -5.55 9.89 -10.88
C GLY A 268 -5.35 11.31 -10.37
N SER A 269 -5.37 11.45 -9.05
CA SER A 269 -4.87 12.65 -8.39
C SER A 269 -3.41 12.46 -7.98
N LYS A 270 -2.73 13.56 -7.65
CA LYS A 270 -1.44 13.49 -6.98
C LYS A 270 -1.69 13.38 -5.47
N TRP A 271 -1.49 12.19 -4.92
CA TRP A 271 -1.69 11.88 -3.49
C TRP A 271 -0.52 11.08 -2.89
N ARG A 272 0.27 10.39 -3.72
CA ARG A 272 1.60 9.88 -3.35
C ARG A 272 2.64 10.86 -3.83
N HIS A 273 3.63 11.07 -2.98
CA HIS A 273 4.74 11.96 -3.26
C HIS A 273 6.07 11.20 -3.20
N GLU A 274 7.12 11.88 -3.58
CA GLU A 274 8.48 11.35 -3.51
C GLU A 274 9.02 11.51 -2.10
N PHE A 275 9.77 10.51 -1.65
CA PHE A 275 10.50 10.53 -0.39
C PHE A 275 11.64 11.56 -0.45
N ARG A 276 11.77 12.37 0.61
CA ARG A 276 12.72 13.50 0.66
C ARG A 276 13.81 13.40 1.73
N GLY A 277 13.88 12.32 2.48
CA GLY A 277 14.81 12.22 3.62
C GLY A 277 14.16 12.65 4.91
#